data_AF-A0A5F2BEH6-F1
#
_entry.id   AF-A0A5F2BEH6-F1
#
_cell.length_a   1.000
_cell.length_b   1.000
_cell.length_c   1.000
_cell.angle_alpha   90.00
_cell.angle_beta   90.00
_cell.angle_gamma   90.00
#
_symmetry.space_group_name_H-M   'P 1'
#
loop_
_entity.id
_entity.type
_entity.pdbx_description
1 polymer ?
#
loop_
_entity_poly.entity_id
_entity_poly.type
_entity_poly.pdbx_seq_one_letter_code
_entity_poly.pdbx_strand_id
1 'polypeptide(L)'
;MARKGQITFDKINSIFKSLKQLDSDKYDLRISKLEYEKVKDKPTLMKELVGNRKSDTWEAFKVSFLENQSQYNIIWKQAQGGTLYLEGISLTEDMGYEMASRLIDKLDTKVTEYNIYDYLKDYIPDTLDYIVDTNYIVLRDFREGFKAVDKKNFSFKFKQGRNTSIFFKTINVYTFLNKDGSQDEILLGNEILSELKNIIALDELEHTQTERTGGKYQNYDFIGFKRESNPFKDHLEIYTFELKPSNKIEYVSDAISQATNYKTTSDYVYIVIPMFDKRLFHDESRFDTYYEICRDNGLGIVTIEIDTSKHRVSSVYEVLSPKKNEITDYNLLTEIMREKHMELCPLCRRVVIGAEERKGCGWLSEKDSKCMKRVFEDKLAY
;
A
#
# COMPACT_ATOMS: atom_id res chain seq x y z
N MET A 1 -26.90 -30.83 21.17
CA MET A 1 -25.84 -29.93 20.64
C MET A 1 -25.42 -28.98 21.76
N ALA A 2 -24.26 -29.20 22.37
CA ALA A 2 -23.71 -28.25 23.34
C ALA A 2 -23.31 -26.96 22.61
N ARG A 3 -23.66 -25.79 23.15
CA ARG A 3 -23.20 -24.49 22.63
C ARG A 3 -21.66 -24.51 22.63
N LYS A 4 -21.02 -24.35 21.46
CA LYS A 4 -19.58 -24.06 21.39
C LYS A 4 -19.36 -22.80 22.24
N GLY A 5 -18.55 -22.90 23.29
CA GLY A 5 -18.06 -21.71 23.98
C GLY A 5 -17.26 -20.86 22.99
N GLN A 6 -17.34 -19.54 23.12
CA GLN A 6 -16.45 -18.65 22.38
C GLN A 6 -15.01 -18.91 22.85
N ILE A 7 -14.10 -19.16 21.92
CA ILE A 7 -12.68 -19.40 22.21
C ILE A 7 -12.01 -18.04 22.36
N THR A 8 -11.47 -17.76 23.55
CA THR A 8 -10.81 -16.48 23.89
C THR A 8 -9.47 -16.73 24.58
N PHE A 9 -8.61 -15.71 24.59
CA PHE A 9 -7.34 -15.74 25.35
C PHE A 9 -7.57 -16.08 26.81
N ASP A 10 -8.50 -15.38 27.49
CA ASP A 10 -8.81 -15.58 28.91
C ASP A 10 -9.22 -17.03 29.20
N LYS A 11 -10.03 -17.62 28.32
CA LYS A 11 -10.51 -18.99 28.54
C LYS A 11 -9.39 -20.01 28.39
N ILE A 12 -8.54 -19.86 27.37
CA ILE A 12 -7.35 -20.70 27.20
C ILE A 12 -6.42 -20.53 28.42
N ASN A 13 -6.13 -19.29 28.82
CA ASN A 13 -5.25 -19.04 29.97
C ASN A 13 -5.77 -19.67 31.27
N SER A 14 -7.08 -19.55 31.54
CA SER A 14 -7.75 -20.14 32.71
C SER A 14 -7.62 -21.67 32.77
N ILE A 15 -7.73 -22.33 31.62
CA ILE A 15 -7.54 -23.78 31.52
C ILE A 15 -6.09 -24.15 31.88
N PHE A 16 -5.09 -23.43 31.36
CA PHE A 16 -3.70 -23.72 31.67
C PHE A 16 -3.31 -23.40 33.12
N LYS A 17 -3.91 -22.37 33.70
CA LYS A 17 -3.82 -22.10 35.14
C LYS A 17 -4.36 -23.25 36.00
N SER A 18 -5.39 -23.93 35.50
CA SER A 18 -5.97 -25.12 36.14
C SER A 18 -5.09 -26.35 35.91
N LEU A 19 -4.56 -26.55 34.71
CA LEU A 19 -3.63 -27.64 34.38
C LEU A 19 -2.36 -27.58 35.23
N LYS A 20 -1.79 -26.39 35.46
CA LYS A 20 -0.66 -26.19 36.39
C LYS A 20 -0.89 -26.70 37.81
N GLN A 21 -2.14 -26.84 38.25
CA GLN A 21 -2.51 -27.36 39.57
C GLN A 21 -2.77 -28.87 39.57
N LEU A 22 -3.06 -29.44 38.39
CA LEU A 22 -3.27 -30.86 38.16
C LEU A 22 -1.94 -31.57 37.94
N ASP A 23 -1.11 -31.02 37.06
CA ASP A 23 0.15 -31.59 36.61
C ASP A 23 1.25 -31.37 37.65
N SER A 24 1.70 -32.48 38.27
CA SER A 24 2.72 -32.43 39.31
C SER A 24 4.14 -32.26 38.79
N ASP A 25 4.38 -32.53 37.50
CA ASP A 25 5.67 -32.33 36.84
C ASP A 25 5.43 -31.53 35.57
N LYS A 26 5.27 -30.22 35.75
CA LYS A 26 4.83 -29.18 34.78
C LYS A 26 5.57 -29.14 33.44
N TYR A 27 6.54 -30.03 33.22
CA TYR A 27 7.41 -30.10 32.06
C TYR A 27 7.15 -31.32 31.18
N ASP A 28 6.39 -32.33 31.65
CA ASP A 28 6.17 -33.55 30.87
C ASP A 28 4.95 -33.48 29.94
N LEU A 29 4.10 -32.45 30.13
CA LEU A 29 2.88 -32.17 29.37
C LEU A 29 1.94 -33.38 29.32
N ARG A 30 1.90 -34.15 30.41
CA ARG A 30 1.10 -35.38 30.54
C ARG A 30 0.15 -35.31 31.72
N ILE A 31 -0.93 -36.07 31.59
CA ILE A 31 -1.90 -36.28 32.66
C ILE A 31 -2.12 -37.78 32.78
N SER A 32 -1.73 -38.33 33.92
CA SER A 32 -1.90 -39.71 34.29
C SER A 32 -3.02 -39.86 35.34
N LYS A 33 -3.34 -41.12 35.65
CA LYS A 33 -4.24 -41.44 36.75
C LYS A 33 -3.74 -40.87 38.08
N LEU A 34 -2.43 -40.77 38.29
CA LEU A 34 -1.86 -40.27 39.54
C LEU A 34 -2.19 -38.78 39.77
N GLU A 35 -2.05 -37.94 38.74
CA GLU A 35 -2.48 -36.53 38.81
C GLU A 35 -3.98 -36.45 39.11
N TYR A 36 -4.80 -37.21 38.37
CA TYR A 36 -6.25 -37.21 38.54
C TYR A 36 -6.68 -37.55 39.97
N GLU A 37 -6.14 -38.61 40.56
CA GLU A 37 -6.50 -39.03 41.93
C GLU A 37 -6.17 -37.96 42.98
N LYS A 38 -5.13 -37.13 42.77
CA LYS A 38 -4.77 -36.04 43.69
C LYS A 38 -5.75 -34.87 43.68
N VAL A 39 -6.57 -34.74 42.64
CA VAL A 39 -7.42 -33.55 42.44
C VAL A 39 -8.89 -33.84 42.15
N LYS A 40 -9.31 -35.11 42.05
CA LYS A 40 -10.71 -35.51 41.83
C LYS A 40 -11.69 -34.89 42.81
N ASP A 41 -11.25 -34.60 44.03
CA ASP A 41 -12.04 -33.99 45.09
C ASP A 41 -11.97 -32.45 45.11
N LYS A 42 -11.48 -31.81 44.03
CA LYS A 42 -11.45 -30.35 43.86
C LYS A 42 -12.50 -29.90 42.83
N PRO A 43 -13.75 -29.60 43.24
CA PRO A 43 -14.87 -29.39 42.31
C PRO A 43 -14.65 -28.22 41.35
N THR A 44 -14.08 -27.11 41.83
CA THR A 44 -13.80 -25.93 41.00
C THR A 44 -12.78 -26.24 39.90
N LEU A 45 -11.73 -26.98 40.24
CA LEU A 45 -10.69 -27.38 39.29
C LEU A 45 -11.25 -28.36 38.25
N MET A 46 -12.00 -29.37 38.71
CA MET A 46 -12.64 -30.34 37.81
C MET A 46 -13.63 -29.68 36.86
N LYS A 47 -14.44 -28.74 37.35
CA LYS A 47 -15.36 -27.97 36.52
C LYS A 47 -14.65 -27.20 35.41
N GLU A 48 -13.46 -26.65 35.68
CA GLU A 48 -12.70 -25.92 34.67
C GLU A 48 -12.09 -26.85 33.61
N LEU A 49 -11.61 -28.03 34.02
CA LEU A 49 -10.93 -28.99 33.16
C LEU A 49 -11.89 -29.85 32.31
N VAL A 50 -13.02 -30.29 32.88
CA VAL A 50 -13.99 -31.17 32.19
C VAL A 50 -15.34 -30.49 31.89
N GLY A 51 -15.57 -29.27 32.38
CA GLY A 51 -16.86 -28.59 32.28
C GLY A 51 -17.88 -29.14 33.26
N ASN A 52 -19.17 -29.06 32.92
CA ASN A 52 -20.26 -29.64 33.72
C ASN A 52 -20.44 -31.16 33.47
N ARG A 53 -19.37 -31.87 33.11
CA ARG A 53 -19.40 -33.30 32.73
C ARG A 53 -18.98 -34.21 33.89
N LYS A 54 -19.28 -35.50 33.74
CA LYS A 54 -18.89 -36.54 34.71
C LYS A 54 -17.37 -36.74 34.71
N SER A 55 -16.80 -36.88 35.91
CA SER A 55 -15.36 -37.05 36.15
C SER A 55 -15.08 -37.90 37.40
N ASP A 56 -16.05 -38.70 37.83
CA ASP A 56 -16.06 -39.54 39.03
C ASP A 56 -15.13 -40.76 38.95
N THR A 57 -14.75 -41.15 37.72
CA THR A 57 -13.74 -42.18 37.46
C THR A 57 -12.68 -41.66 36.49
N TRP A 58 -11.50 -42.29 36.47
CA TRP A 58 -10.43 -41.94 35.53
C TRP A 58 -10.89 -42.05 34.07
N GLU A 59 -11.65 -43.10 33.74
CA GLU A 59 -12.21 -43.34 32.42
C GLU A 59 -13.20 -42.24 32.03
N ALA A 60 -14.12 -41.87 32.93
CA ALA A 60 -15.06 -40.78 32.71
C ALA A 60 -14.34 -39.42 32.59
N PHE A 61 -13.33 -39.17 33.42
CA PHE A 61 -12.51 -37.97 33.38
C PHE A 61 -11.83 -37.82 32.01
N LYS A 62 -11.14 -38.85 31.51
CA LYS A 62 -10.43 -38.78 30.22
C LYS A 62 -11.37 -38.35 29.09
N VAL A 63 -12.51 -39.02 28.95
CA VAL A 63 -13.48 -38.74 27.89
C VAL A 63 -13.99 -37.30 28.02
N SER A 64 -14.45 -36.92 29.21
CA SER A 64 -14.98 -35.58 29.46
C SER A 64 -13.93 -34.48 29.30
N PHE A 65 -12.68 -34.76 29.68
CA PHE A 65 -11.55 -33.86 29.52
C PHE A 65 -11.26 -33.63 28.03
N LEU A 66 -11.04 -34.69 27.26
CA LEU A 66 -10.78 -34.59 25.81
C LEU A 66 -11.93 -33.85 25.08
N GLU A 67 -13.18 -34.16 25.42
CA GLU A 67 -14.35 -33.47 24.87
C GLU A 67 -14.44 -32.00 25.27
N ASN A 68 -14.02 -31.63 26.48
CA ASN A 68 -14.07 -30.25 26.94
C ASN A 68 -12.93 -29.42 26.34
N GLN A 69 -11.71 -29.94 26.38
CA GLN A 69 -10.50 -29.27 25.88
C GLN A 69 -10.57 -29.01 24.37
N SER A 70 -11.12 -29.96 23.60
CA SER A 70 -11.30 -29.80 22.15
C SER A 70 -12.25 -28.66 21.78
N GLN A 71 -13.15 -28.21 22.68
CA GLN A 71 -13.99 -27.03 22.43
C GLN A 71 -13.20 -25.72 22.41
N TYR A 72 -12.01 -25.73 23.01
CA TYR A 72 -11.13 -24.58 23.14
C TYR A 72 -9.86 -24.73 22.28
N ASN A 73 -9.89 -25.62 21.28
CA ASN A 73 -8.77 -25.94 20.39
C ASN A 73 -7.51 -26.45 21.11
N ILE A 74 -7.67 -27.05 22.29
CA ILE A 74 -6.58 -27.69 23.03
C ILE A 74 -6.66 -29.19 22.74
N ILE A 75 -5.69 -29.70 22.01
CA ILE A 75 -5.67 -31.08 21.51
C ILE A 75 -4.80 -31.92 22.42
N TRP A 76 -5.40 -32.96 22.97
CA TRP A 76 -4.73 -33.98 23.77
C TRP A 76 -4.91 -35.33 23.09
N LYS A 77 -3.89 -36.18 23.20
CA LYS A 77 -3.93 -37.56 22.72
C LYS A 77 -3.75 -38.54 23.86
N GLN A 78 -4.31 -39.73 23.68
CA GLN A 78 -4.17 -40.82 24.65
C GLN A 78 -3.06 -41.78 24.19
N ALA A 79 -2.09 -42.05 25.06
CA ALA A 79 -1.05 -43.04 24.85
C ALA A 79 -1.49 -44.44 25.28
N GLN A 80 -0.70 -45.47 24.92
CA GLN A 80 -0.85 -46.81 25.49
C GLN A 80 -0.71 -46.74 27.02
N GLY A 81 -1.64 -47.36 27.75
CA GLY A 81 -1.76 -47.24 29.21
C GLY A 81 -2.71 -46.14 29.71
N GLY A 82 -3.23 -45.31 28.81
CA GLY A 82 -4.30 -44.36 29.12
C GLY A 82 -3.86 -42.97 29.57
N THR A 83 -2.56 -42.71 29.67
CA THR A 83 -2.00 -41.37 29.92
C THR A 83 -2.37 -40.42 28.78
N LEU A 84 -2.76 -39.20 29.11
CA LEU A 84 -3.01 -38.13 28.14
C LEU A 84 -1.73 -37.31 27.95
N TYR A 85 -1.45 -36.88 26.72
CA TYR A 85 -0.36 -35.96 26.40
C TYR A 85 -0.87 -34.82 25.54
N LEU A 86 -0.37 -33.61 25.80
CA LEU A 86 -0.69 -32.44 24.97
C LEU A 86 -0.09 -32.66 23.58
N GLU A 87 -0.90 -32.46 22.54
CA GLU A 87 -0.44 -32.50 21.16
C GLU A 87 -0.27 -31.08 20.60
N GLY A 88 -1.17 -30.16 20.97
CA GLY A 88 -1.06 -28.78 20.54
C GLY A 88 -2.26 -27.93 20.88
N ILE A 89 -2.13 -26.64 20.60
CA ILE A 89 -3.11 -25.60 20.87
C ILE A 89 -3.21 -24.74 19.62
N SER A 90 -4.40 -24.64 19.05
CA SER A 90 -4.62 -23.77 17.90
C SER A 90 -5.31 -22.48 18.33
N LEU A 91 -4.62 -21.35 18.18
CA LEU A 91 -5.21 -20.04 18.40
C LEU A 91 -6.08 -19.67 17.18
N THR A 92 -7.20 -18.99 17.42
CA THR A 92 -8.19 -18.68 16.38
C THR A 92 -7.85 -17.40 15.61
N GLU A 93 -8.52 -17.23 14.47
CA GLU A 93 -8.46 -16.03 13.65
C GLU A 93 -8.86 -14.77 14.44
N ASP A 94 -10.00 -14.82 15.15
CA ASP A 94 -10.50 -13.70 15.96
C ASP A 94 -9.48 -13.22 17.00
N MET A 95 -8.76 -14.15 17.64
CA MET A 95 -7.69 -13.83 18.60
C MET A 95 -6.51 -13.12 17.93
N GLY A 96 -6.17 -13.53 16.71
CA GLY A 96 -5.16 -12.88 15.89
C GLY A 96 -5.55 -11.45 15.54
N TYR A 97 -6.79 -11.26 15.09
CA TYR A 97 -7.35 -9.94 14.77
C TYR A 97 -7.38 -9.02 15.99
N GLU A 98 -7.83 -9.53 17.14
CA GLU A 98 -7.88 -8.78 18.40
C GLU A 98 -6.48 -8.29 18.80
N MET A 99 -5.48 -9.18 18.76
CA MET A 99 -4.10 -8.81 19.11
C MET A 99 -3.55 -7.78 18.13
N ALA A 100 -3.63 -8.04 16.83
CA ALA A 100 -3.11 -7.13 15.80
C ALA A 100 -3.76 -5.74 15.88
N SER A 101 -5.06 -5.66 16.15
CA SER A 101 -5.80 -4.39 16.30
C SER A 101 -5.27 -3.53 17.45
N ARG A 102 -4.76 -4.14 18.53
CA ARG A 102 -4.15 -3.41 19.66
C ARG A 102 -2.68 -3.05 19.41
N LEU A 103 -2.00 -3.78 18.53
CA LEU A 103 -0.58 -3.58 18.22
C LEU A 103 -0.35 -2.58 17.09
N ILE A 104 -1.28 -2.42 16.16
CA ILE A 104 -1.06 -1.63 14.94
C ILE A 104 -0.67 -0.17 15.20
N ASP A 105 -1.18 0.46 16.25
CA ASP A 105 -0.80 1.83 16.62
C ASP A 105 0.46 1.90 17.51
N LYS A 106 0.88 0.78 18.10
CA LYS A 106 2.00 0.71 19.05
C LYS A 106 3.34 0.40 18.38
N LEU A 107 3.30 -0.38 17.30
CA LEU A 107 4.49 -0.87 16.63
C LEU A 107 5.01 0.14 15.59
N ASP A 108 6.34 0.28 15.57
CA ASP A 108 7.05 1.08 14.57
C ASP A 108 6.88 0.46 13.17
N THR A 109 6.86 1.32 12.16
CA THR A 109 6.65 1.01 10.74
C THR A 109 7.94 0.62 10.02
N LYS A 110 9.08 0.75 10.69
CA LYS A 110 10.38 0.32 10.15
C LYS A 110 10.48 -1.21 10.16
N VAL A 111 11.48 -1.75 9.45
CA VAL A 111 11.83 -3.19 9.26
C VAL A 111 12.20 -3.91 10.58
N THR A 112 11.57 -3.53 11.68
CA THR A 112 11.68 -4.16 12.99
C THR A 112 10.86 -5.43 12.95
N GLU A 113 11.55 -6.54 13.18
CA GLU A 113 10.93 -7.83 13.34
C GLU A 113 10.43 -8.00 14.77
N TYR A 114 9.24 -8.53 14.90
CA TYR A 114 8.56 -8.79 16.15
C TYR A 114 8.19 -10.26 16.24
N ASN A 115 8.17 -10.83 17.44
CA ASN A 115 7.78 -12.21 17.67
C ASN A 115 6.41 -12.25 18.35
N ILE A 116 5.45 -13.01 17.81
CA ILE A 116 4.12 -13.20 18.40
C ILE A 116 4.22 -13.59 19.88
N TYR A 117 5.15 -14.47 20.25
CA TYR A 117 5.24 -14.99 21.61
C TYR A 117 5.58 -13.91 22.64
N ASP A 118 6.29 -12.85 22.23
CA ASP A 118 6.61 -11.72 23.10
C ASP A 118 5.37 -10.95 23.54
N TYR A 119 4.29 -11.02 22.75
CA TYR A 119 3.01 -10.36 23.02
C TYR A 119 1.98 -11.33 23.57
N LEU A 120 2.03 -12.62 23.21
CA LEU A 120 1.12 -13.63 23.77
C LEU A 120 1.24 -13.74 25.29
N LYS A 121 2.42 -13.47 25.87
CA LYS A 121 2.61 -13.50 27.33
C LYS A 121 1.69 -12.54 28.09
N ASP A 122 1.25 -11.45 27.45
CA ASP A 122 0.33 -10.49 28.06
C ASP A 122 -1.12 -10.98 28.06
N TYR A 123 -1.43 -11.97 27.22
CA TYR A 123 -2.78 -12.52 27.03
C TYR A 123 -2.97 -13.90 27.64
N ILE A 124 -1.96 -14.78 27.52
CA ILE A 124 -1.99 -16.18 27.96
C ILE A 124 -0.72 -16.55 28.76
N PRO A 125 -0.37 -15.81 29.83
CA PRO A 125 0.85 -16.04 30.61
C PRO A 125 0.90 -17.46 31.20
N ASP A 126 -0.23 -17.97 31.71
CA ASP A 126 -0.27 -19.31 32.30
C ASP A 126 -0.08 -20.40 31.26
N THR A 127 -0.52 -20.17 30.02
CA THR A 127 -0.28 -21.10 28.92
C THR A 127 1.20 -21.16 28.54
N LEU A 128 1.86 -20.01 28.38
CA LEU A 128 3.28 -19.97 28.03
C LEU A 128 4.19 -20.50 29.14
N ASP A 129 3.85 -20.25 30.40
CA ASP A 129 4.57 -20.81 31.54
C ASP A 129 4.45 -22.34 31.62
N TYR A 130 3.27 -22.88 31.27
CA TYR A 130 3.03 -24.33 31.29
C TYR A 130 3.68 -25.02 30.09
N ILE A 131 3.74 -24.33 28.94
CA ILE A 131 4.26 -24.86 27.68
C ILE A 131 5.56 -24.14 27.36
N VAL A 132 6.65 -24.66 27.92
CA VAL A 132 7.98 -24.11 27.70
C VAL A 132 8.39 -24.15 26.22
N ASP A 133 7.96 -25.19 25.48
CA ASP A 133 8.17 -25.29 24.04
C ASP A 133 6.99 -24.68 23.25
N THR A 134 7.20 -23.51 22.67
CA THR A 134 6.17 -22.81 21.88
C THR A 134 5.72 -23.55 20.62
N ASN A 135 6.39 -24.63 20.21
CA ASN A 135 5.98 -25.48 19.07
C ASN A 135 4.60 -26.14 19.25
N TYR A 136 4.13 -26.29 20.49
CA TYR A 136 2.77 -26.75 20.76
C TYR A 136 1.70 -25.71 20.39
N ILE A 137 2.08 -24.44 20.20
CA ILE A 137 1.14 -23.38 19.82
C ILE A 137 1.13 -23.22 18.31
N VAL A 138 0.05 -23.66 17.69
CA VAL A 138 -0.19 -23.57 16.25
C VAL A 138 -0.79 -22.22 15.91
N LEU A 139 -0.05 -21.43 15.13
CA LEU A 139 -0.40 -20.04 14.79
C LEU A 139 -1.06 -19.90 13.40
N ARG A 140 -1.39 -21.00 12.71
CA ARG A 140 -1.85 -20.93 11.31
C ARG A 140 -3.07 -20.02 11.13
N ASP A 141 -4.17 -20.31 11.82
CA ASP A 141 -5.43 -19.57 11.65
C ASP A 141 -5.35 -18.20 12.35
N PHE A 142 -4.66 -18.12 13.48
CA PHE A 142 -4.28 -16.88 14.15
C PHE A 142 -3.59 -15.87 13.22
N ARG A 143 -2.64 -16.32 12.41
CA ARG A 143 -1.91 -15.46 11.47
C ARG A 143 -2.82 -14.84 10.42
N GLU A 144 -3.87 -15.54 9.98
CA GLU A 144 -4.80 -15.00 8.99
C GLU A 144 -5.59 -13.82 9.58
N GLY A 145 -6.10 -13.97 10.80
CA GLY A 145 -6.79 -12.87 11.48
C GLY A 145 -5.85 -11.72 11.83
N PHE A 146 -4.60 -12.03 12.17
CA PHE A 146 -3.55 -11.03 12.43
C PHE A 146 -3.24 -10.19 11.17
N LYS A 147 -3.17 -10.82 9.99
CA LYS A 147 -2.94 -10.14 8.70
C LYS A 147 -4.16 -9.35 8.22
N ALA A 148 -5.36 -9.75 8.63
CA ALA A 148 -6.61 -9.09 8.22
C ALA A 148 -6.79 -7.68 8.82
N VAL A 149 -5.96 -7.30 9.79
CA VAL A 149 -5.96 -5.93 10.32
C VAL A 149 -5.30 -4.99 9.33
N ASP A 150 -6.10 -4.06 8.81
CA ASP A 150 -5.66 -2.89 8.06
C ASP A 150 -6.12 -1.62 8.78
N LYS A 151 -5.18 -0.71 9.04
CA LYS A 151 -5.49 0.59 9.63
C LYS A 151 -4.53 1.65 9.10
N LYS A 152 -5.10 2.76 8.59
CA LYS A 152 -4.34 3.96 8.17
C LYS A 152 -3.17 3.61 7.23
N ASN A 153 -3.39 2.77 6.22
CA ASN A 153 -2.37 2.31 5.27
C ASN A 153 -1.33 1.33 5.84
N PHE A 154 -1.57 0.71 7.00
CA PHE A 154 -0.65 -0.28 7.56
C PHE A 154 -1.32 -1.63 7.72
N SER A 155 -0.53 -2.68 7.52
CA SER A 155 -0.91 -4.05 7.84
C SER A 155 0.29 -4.80 8.43
N PHE A 156 0.08 -6.09 8.71
CA PHE A 156 1.14 -6.97 9.17
C PHE A 156 1.48 -8.02 8.12
N LYS A 157 2.79 -8.24 7.94
CA LYS A 157 3.32 -9.35 7.15
C LYS A 157 4.11 -10.27 8.05
N PHE A 158 4.09 -11.55 7.70
CA PHE A 158 4.87 -12.57 8.37
C PHE A 158 6.07 -12.96 7.51
N LYS A 159 7.17 -13.36 8.15
CA LYS A 159 8.25 -14.05 7.44
C LYS A 159 7.72 -15.28 6.69
N GLN A 160 8.43 -15.71 5.66
CA GLN A 160 8.05 -16.92 4.96
C GLN A 160 8.23 -18.15 5.87
N GLY A 161 7.26 -19.08 5.83
CA GLY A 161 7.22 -20.27 6.66
C GLY A 161 5.82 -20.61 7.17
N ARG A 162 5.49 -21.90 7.29
CA ARG A 162 4.13 -22.36 7.68
C ARG A 162 3.74 -21.99 9.11
N ASN A 163 4.70 -21.91 10.04
CA ASN A 163 4.48 -21.60 11.47
C ASN A 163 5.42 -20.52 12.01
N THR A 164 5.86 -19.57 11.18
CA THR A 164 6.68 -18.46 11.69
C THR A 164 5.88 -17.63 12.69
N SER A 165 6.49 -17.36 13.85
CA SER A 165 5.99 -16.39 14.82
C SER A 165 6.50 -14.97 14.55
N ILE A 166 7.44 -14.83 13.61
CA ILE A 166 8.06 -13.54 13.28
C ILE A 166 7.21 -12.78 12.26
N PHE A 167 6.90 -11.53 12.61
CA PHE A 167 6.12 -10.59 11.82
C PHE A 167 6.72 -9.18 11.84
N PHE A 168 6.26 -8.33 10.92
CA PHE A 168 6.63 -6.93 10.85
C PHE A 168 5.42 -6.12 10.38
N LYS A 169 5.37 -4.85 10.80
CA LYS A 169 4.38 -3.88 10.31
C LYS A 169 4.87 -3.36 8.97
N THR A 170 3.98 -3.28 7.98
CA THR A 170 4.30 -2.81 6.63
C THR A 170 3.33 -1.71 6.24
N ILE A 171 3.78 -0.82 5.36
CA ILE A 171 2.89 0.07 4.62
C ILE A 171 2.18 -0.77 3.55
N ASN A 172 0.90 -0.48 3.29
CA ASN A 172 0.10 -1.17 2.29
C ASN A 172 0.36 -0.65 0.89
N VAL A 173 0.14 -1.55 -0.07
CA VAL A 173 0.05 -1.18 -1.48
C VAL A 173 -1.21 -0.33 -1.64
N TYR A 174 -1.06 0.84 -2.24
CA TYR A 174 -2.17 1.72 -2.56
C TYR A 174 -2.61 1.51 -4.02
N THR A 175 -3.92 1.41 -4.20
CA THR A 175 -4.57 1.49 -5.51
C THR A 175 -5.72 2.47 -5.37
N PHE A 176 -5.70 3.52 -6.18
CA PHE A 176 -6.83 4.42 -6.32
C PHE A 176 -7.95 3.62 -6.98
N LEU A 177 -9.08 3.47 -6.28
CA LEU A 177 -10.22 2.69 -6.73
C LEU A 177 -11.44 3.59 -6.83
N ASN A 178 -12.00 3.70 -8.03
CA ASN A 178 -13.34 4.21 -8.23
C ASN A 178 -14.37 3.15 -7.84
N LYS A 179 -15.54 3.61 -7.37
CA LYS A 179 -16.68 2.73 -7.03
C LYS A 179 -17.20 1.92 -8.23
N ASP A 180 -16.94 2.40 -9.45
CA ASP A 180 -17.46 1.81 -10.69
C ASP A 180 -16.40 1.03 -11.52
N GLY A 181 -15.19 0.82 -10.98
CA GLY A 181 -14.19 -0.13 -11.48
C GLY A 181 -13.59 0.13 -12.88
N SER A 182 -13.97 1.22 -13.54
CA SER A 182 -13.40 1.66 -14.81
C SER A 182 -13.08 3.16 -14.70
N GLN A 183 -11.94 3.58 -15.26
CA GLN A 183 -11.45 4.98 -15.29
C GLN A 183 -10.70 5.52 -14.05
N ASP A 184 -10.02 4.67 -13.28
CA ASP A 184 -9.24 5.10 -12.10
C ASP A 184 -8.15 6.14 -12.45
N GLU A 185 -7.38 5.92 -13.54
CA GLU A 185 -6.38 6.88 -14.02
C GLU A 185 -7.00 8.22 -14.42
N ILE A 186 -8.15 8.21 -15.10
CA ILE A 186 -8.80 9.43 -15.57
C ILE A 186 -9.27 10.27 -14.36
N LEU A 187 -9.88 9.63 -13.37
CA LEU A 187 -10.38 10.32 -12.19
C LEU A 187 -9.26 10.87 -11.34
N LEU A 188 -8.24 10.07 -11.05
CA LEU A 188 -7.05 10.52 -10.35
C LEU A 188 -6.38 11.66 -11.11
N GLY A 189 -6.29 11.55 -12.44
CA GLY A 189 -5.67 12.55 -13.29
C GLY A 189 -6.39 13.90 -13.24
N ASN A 190 -7.73 13.87 -13.25
CA ASN A 190 -8.54 15.07 -13.04
C ASN A 190 -8.38 15.68 -11.64
N GLU A 191 -8.23 14.86 -10.60
CA GLU A 191 -8.05 15.32 -9.22
C GLU A 191 -6.72 16.05 -9.03
N ILE A 192 -5.65 15.60 -9.69
CA ILE A 192 -4.29 16.15 -9.52
C ILE A 192 -3.91 17.23 -10.54
N LEU A 193 -4.67 17.41 -11.65
CA LEU A 193 -4.27 18.24 -12.79
C LEU A 193 -3.81 19.66 -12.40
N SER A 194 -4.60 20.33 -11.55
CA SER A 194 -4.30 21.70 -11.12
C SER A 194 -3.04 21.77 -10.26
N GLU A 195 -2.89 20.85 -9.30
CA GLU A 195 -1.70 20.80 -8.44
C GLU A 195 -0.45 20.44 -9.25
N LEU A 196 -0.55 19.46 -10.15
CA LEU A 196 0.53 19.05 -11.06
C LEU A 196 1.02 20.22 -11.91
N LYS A 197 0.11 20.99 -12.52
CA LYS A 197 0.44 22.20 -13.28
C LYS A 197 1.21 23.21 -12.43
N ASN A 198 0.77 23.41 -11.19
CA ASN A 198 1.34 24.41 -10.28
C ASN A 198 2.72 24.02 -9.77
N ILE A 199 2.95 22.76 -9.38
CA ILE A 199 4.24 22.33 -8.82
C ILE A 199 5.36 22.36 -9.87
N ILE A 200 5.05 22.09 -11.13
CA ILE A 200 6.01 22.16 -12.24
C ILE A 200 6.07 23.58 -12.85
N ALA A 201 5.15 24.47 -12.46
CA ALA A 201 5.02 25.84 -12.97
C ALA A 201 4.85 25.90 -14.50
N LEU A 202 3.91 25.12 -15.03
CA LEU A 202 3.59 25.06 -16.46
C LEU A 202 2.61 26.18 -16.85
N ASP A 203 2.79 26.74 -18.05
CA ASP A 203 1.84 27.70 -18.62
C ASP A 203 0.52 27.02 -18.96
N GLU A 204 0.61 25.79 -19.48
CA GLU A 204 -0.53 24.95 -19.80
C GLU A 204 -0.22 23.47 -19.53
N LEU A 205 -1.24 22.73 -19.10
CA LEU A 205 -1.20 21.30 -18.89
C LEU A 205 -2.58 20.74 -19.25
N GLU A 206 -2.59 19.71 -20.09
CA GLU A 206 -3.79 19.03 -20.57
C GLU A 206 -3.75 17.57 -20.13
N HIS A 207 -4.87 17.07 -19.62
CA HIS A 207 -5.07 15.66 -19.32
C HIS A 207 -5.70 14.99 -20.54
N THR A 208 -4.94 14.20 -21.27
CA THR A 208 -5.29 13.75 -22.62
C THR A 208 -6.12 12.47 -22.65
N GLN A 209 -6.23 11.76 -21.51
CA GLN A 209 -7.06 10.56 -21.42
C GLN A 209 -8.57 10.85 -21.56
N THR A 210 -9.04 12.07 -21.28
CA THR A 210 -10.47 12.43 -21.36
C THR A 210 -11.01 12.52 -22.79
N GLU A 211 -10.14 12.64 -23.81
CA GLU A 211 -10.52 12.95 -25.20
C GLU A 211 -10.18 11.82 -26.20
N ARG A 212 -9.95 10.57 -25.75
CA ARG A 212 -9.44 9.46 -26.59
C ARG A 212 -10.30 9.05 -27.81
N THR A 213 -11.47 9.64 -28.02
CA THR A 213 -12.26 9.50 -29.25
C THR A 213 -11.70 10.40 -30.38
N GLY A 214 -10.61 9.99 -31.04
CA GLY A 214 -10.23 10.59 -32.34
C GLY A 214 -8.77 10.97 -32.60
N GLY A 215 -7.78 10.21 -32.14
CA GLY A 215 -6.39 10.34 -32.62
C GLY A 215 -5.52 11.43 -31.96
N LYS A 216 -6.06 12.22 -31.03
CA LYS A 216 -5.33 13.27 -30.33
C LYS A 216 -4.48 12.67 -29.18
N TYR A 217 -3.16 12.89 -29.19
CA TYR A 217 -2.24 12.63 -28.07
C TYR A 217 -2.35 11.24 -27.41
N GLN A 218 -2.65 10.20 -28.19
CA GLN A 218 -3.11 8.90 -27.66
C GLN A 218 -2.15 8.18 -26.72
N ASN A 219 -0.87 8.54 -26.77
CA ASN A 219 0.19 7.87 -26.03
C ASN A 219 0.55 8.55 -24.71
N TYR A 220 -0.02 9.71 -24.38
CA TYR A 220 0.37 10.43 -23.17
C TYR A 220 -0.82 10.54 -22.22
N ASP A 221 -0.54 10.59 -20.91
CA ASP A 221 -1.58 10.85 -19.91
C ASP A 221 -1.75 12.34 -19.68
N PHE A 222 -0.63 13.06 -19.54
CA PHE A 222 -0.64 14.53 -19.60
C PHE A 222 0.42 15.09 -20.53
N ILE A 223 0.07 16.22 -21.13
CA ILE A 223 0.97 17.02 -21.96
C ILE A 223 0.87 18.46 -21.50
N GLY A 224 2.00 19.06 -21.20
CA GLY A 224 2.09 20.47 -20.87
C GLY A 224 3.25 21.13 -21.57
N PHE A 225 3.28 22.45 -21.50
CA PHE A 225 4.41 23.22 -21.99
C PHE A 225 4.68 24.43 -21.11
N LYS A 226 5.90 24.93 -21.25
CA LYS A 226 6.34 26.20 -20.68
C LYS A 226 7.01 27.04 -21.75
N ARG A 227 6.60 28.29 -21.89
CA ARG A 227 7.20 29.25 -22.80
C ARG A 227 8.35 29.96 -22.10
N GLU A 228 9.55 29.58 -22.46
CA GLU A 228 10.76 30.23 -22.00
C GLU A 228 11.12 31.37 -22.96
N SER A 229 11.07 32.59 -22.44
CA SER A 229 11.36 33.80 -23.20
C SER A 229 12.78 34.26 -22.93
N ASN A 230 13.63 34.32 -23.97
CA ASN A 230 14.94 34.97 -23.87
C ASN A 230 14.99 36.20 -24.80
N PRO A 231 16.03 37.05 -24.75
CA PRO A 231 16.09 38.25 -25.59
C PRO A 231 16.07 37.99 -27.10
N PHE A 232 16.42 36.79 -27.56
CA PHE A 232 16.60 36.46 -28.97
C PHE A 232 15.46 35.65 -29.59
N LYS A 233 14.79 34.80 -28.80
CA LYS A 233 13.66 33.97 -29.22
C LYS A 233 12.89 33.44 -28.02
N ASP A 234 11.65 33.05 -28.24
CA ASP A 234 10.95 32.14 -27.34
C ASP A 234 11.30 30.70 -27.73
N HIS A 235 11.35 29.82 -26.73
CA HIS A 235 11.29 28.39 -26.94
C HIS A 235 10.17 27.79 -26.08
N LEU A 236 9.48 26.80 -26.64
CA LEU A 236 8.53 25.99 -25.91
C LEU A 236 9.28 24.78 -25.37
N GLU A 237 9.25 24.62 -24.05
CA GLU A 237 9.70 23.41 -23.39
C GLU A 237 8.50 22.50 -23.21
N ILE A 238 8.61 21.27 -23.71
CA ILE A 238 7.53 20.28 -23.70
C ILE A 238 7.70 19.33 -22.52
N TYR A 239 6.61 19.12 -21.78
CA TYR A 239 6.54 18.28 -20.61
C TYR A 239 5.52 17.17 -20.84
N THR A 240 5.92 15.92 -20.61
CA THR A 240 5.02 14.76 -20.69
C THR A 240 5.01 13.97 -19.39
N PHE A 241 3.85 13.38 -19.08
CA PHE A 241 3.64 12.66 -17.83
C PHE A 241 2.96 11.32 -18.11
N GLU A 242 3.46 10.28 -17.45
CA GLU A 242 2.87 8.95 -17.41
C GLU A 242 2.30 8.69 -16.01
N LEU A 243 0.98 8.55 -15.90
CA LEU A 243 0.26 8.36 -14.65
C LEU A 243 -0.07 6.88 -14.47
N LYS A 244 0.08 6.40 -13.22
CA LYS A 244 -0.54 5.14 -12.81
C LYS A 244 -1.38 5.35 -11.56
N PRO A 245 -2.52 4.65 -11.42
CA PRO A 245 -3.45 4.86 -10.32
C PRO A 245 -3.00 4.14 -9.05
N SER A 246 -1.86 3.46 -9.08
CA SER A 246 -1.42 2.59 -7.99
C SER A 246 0.09 2.53 -7.92
N ASN A 247 0.57 2.30 -6.71
CA ASN A 247 2.00 2.16 -6.41
C ASN A 247 2.48 0.70 -6.49
N LYS A 248 1.67 -0.21 -7.04
CA LYS A 248 2.08 -1.59 -7.32
C LYS A 248 3.35 -1.62 -8.16
N ILE A 249 4.18 -2.62 -7.92
CA ILE A 249 5.50 -2.72 -8.53
C ILE A 249 5.42 -2.86 -10.06
N GLU A 250 4.44 -3.62 -10.55
CA GLU A 250 4.15 -3.75 -11.98
C GLU A 250 3.87 -2.38 -12.62
N TYR A 251 3.04 -1.55 -12.00
CA TYR A 251 2.70 -0.24 -12.54
C TYR A 251 3.84 0.75 -12.49
N VAL A 252 4.66 0.73 -11.44
CA VAL A 252 5.88 1.55 -11.39
C VAL A 252 6.80 1.18 -12.55
N SER A 253 6.98 -0.13 -12.80
CA SER A 253 7.82 -0.62 -13.89
C SER A 253 7.27 -0.22 -15.26
N ASP A 254 5.95 -0.37 -15.45
CA ASP A 254 5.27 0.01 -16.69
C ASP A 254 5.36 1.51 -16.96
N ALA A 255 5.16 2.35 -15.94
CA ALA A 255 5.26 3.80 -16.07
C ALA A 255 6.67 4.23 -16.50
N ILE A 256 7.71 3.67 -15.88
CA ILE A 256 9.11 3.94 -16.26
C ILE A 256 9.36 3.55 -17.72
N SER A 257 8.89 2.38 -18.12
CA SER A 257 9.05 1.88 -19.50
C SER A 257 8.36 2.79 -20.51
N GLN A 258 7.14 3.24 -20.22
CA GLN A 258 6.36 4.11 -21.10
C GLN A 258 6.96 5.51 -21.17
N ALA A 259 7.26 6.13 -20.02
CA ALA A 259 7.90 7.43 -19.93
C ALA A 259 9.25 7.49 -20.67
N THR A 260 10.04 6.41 -20.63
CA THR A 260 11.33 6.36 -21.36
C THR A 260 11.15 6.60 -22.87
N ASN A 261 10.03 6.16 -23.45
CA ASN A 261 9.73 6.36 -24.87
C ASN A 261 9.38 7.81 -25.23
N TYR A 262 8.98 8.64 -24.25
CA TYR A 262 8.58 10.04 -24.48
C TYR A 262 9.77 11.00 -24.57
N LYS A 263 10.97 10.54 -24.24
CA LYS A 263 12.20 11.35 -24.23
C LYS A 263 12.60 11.87 -25.62
N THR A 264 12.19 11.20 -26.69
CA THR A 264 12.50 11.60 -28.07
C THR A 264 11.65 12.78 -28.53
N THR A 265 10.51 13.03 -27.88
CA THR A 265 9.50 14.02 -28.28
C THR A 265 9.32 15.16 -27.26
N SER A 266 9.91 15.06 -26.06
CA SER A 266 9.68 15.98 -24.94
C SER A 266 10.98 16.45 -24.29
N ASP A 267 11.07 17.72 -23.90
CA ASP A 267 12.20 18.24 -23.13
C ASP A 267 12.28 17.58 -21.75
N TYR A 268 11.15 17.39 -21.08
CA TYR A 268 11.09 16.81 -19.74
C TYR A 268 10.00 15.75 -19.67
N VAL A 269 10.31 14.65 -19.00
CA VAL A 269 9.39 13.52 -18.84
C VAL A 269 9.30 13.12 -17.39
N TYR A 270 8.07 12.93 -16.90
CA TYR A 270 7.78 12.50 -15.55
C TYR A 270 7.00 11.19 -15.53
N ILE A 271 7.22 10.39 -14.49
CA ILE A 271 6.22 9.44 -14.01
C ILE A 271 5.45 10.05 -12.83
N VAL A 272 4.18 9.71 -12.71
CA VAL A 272 3.31 10.14 -11.63
C VAL A 272 2.73 8.91 -10.94
N ILE A 273 3.18 8.64 -9.71
CA ILE A 273 2.82 7.42 -8.95
C ILE A 273 2.34 7.82 -7.54
N PRO A 274 1.17 7.37 -7.07
CA PRO A 274 0.73 7.67 -5.71
C PRO A 274 1.66 7.05 -4.67
N MET A 275 1.85 7.71 -3.53
CA MET A 275 2.60 7.20 -2.37
C MET A 275 4.02 6.69 -2.72
N PHE A 276 4.63 7.21 -3.78
CA PHE A 276 5.99 6.88 -4.21
C PHE A 276 6.99 7.86 -3.58
N ASP A 277 7.23 7.70 -2.28
CA ASP A 277 8.23 8.43 -1.50
C ASP A 277 8.89 7.45 -0.52
N LYS A 278 10.13 7.70 -0.10
CA LYS A 278 10.85 6.79 0.81
C LYS A 278 10.06 6.48 2.09
N ARG A 279 9.23 7.43 2.55
CA ARG A 279 8.42 7.29 3.78
C ARG A 279 7.05 6.62 3.53
N LEU A 280 6.57 6.63 2.29
CA LEU A 280 5.20 6.26 1.93
C LEU A 280 5.13 4.95 1.12
N PHE A 281 6.23 4.56 0.47
CA PHE A 281 6.26 3.41 -0.40
C PHE A 281 6.37 2.11 0.39
N HIS A 282 5.64 1.09 -0.07
CA HIS A 282 5.47 -0.16 0.66
C HIS A 282 6.68 -1.12 0.60
N ASP A 283 7.69 -0.80 -0.21
CA ASP A 283 8.92 -1.59 -0.38
C ASP A 283 10.14 -0.67 -0.54
N GLU A 284 10.81 -0.35 0.56
CA GLU A 284 11.97 0.56 0.59
C GLU A 284 13.09 0.12 -0.37
N SER A 285 13.35 -1.18 -0.47
CA SER A 285 14.42 -1.70 -1.33
C SER A 285 14.13 -1.46 -2.82
N ARG A 286 12.86 -1.64 -3.22
CA ARG A 286 12.43 -1.37 -4.59
C ARG A 286 12.30 0.13 -4.86
N PHE A 287 11.92 0.93 -3.87
CA PHE A 287 11.91 2.39 -4.00
C PHE A 287 13.30 2.91 -4.41
N ASP A 288 14.34 2.56 -3.65
CA ASP A 288 15.70 3.03 -3.93
C ASP A 288 16.15 2.60 -5.35
N THR A 289 15.83 1.35 -5.73
CA THR A 289 16.12 0.83 -7.09
C THR A 289 15.43 1.63 -8.19
N TYR A 290 14.13 1.86 -8.08
CA TYR A 290 13.36 2.60 -9.10
C TYR A 290 13.73 4.08 -9.16
N TYR A 291 14.02 4.69 -8.01
CA TYR A 291 14.51 6.06 -7.94
C TYR A 291 15.82 6.22 -8.73
N GLU A 292 16.77 5.28 -8.55
CA GLU A 292 18.03 5.27 -9.30
C GLU A 292 17.80 5.07 -10.80
N ILE A 293 16.92 4.14 -11.19
CA ILE A 293 16.57 3.91 -12.60
C ILE A 293 16.02 5.19 -13.25
N CYS A 294 15.08 5.89 -12.59
CA CYS A 294 14.53 7.14 -13.10
C CYS A 294 15.61 8.22 -13.24
N ARG A 295 16.44 8.41 -12.21
CA ARG A 295 17.53 9.40 -12.19
C ARG A 295 18.54 9.17 -13.30
N ASP A 296 18.93 7.92 -13.51
CA ASP A 296 19.93 7.54 -14.50
C ASP A 296 19.36 7.67 -15.93
N ASN A 297 18.07 7.42 -16.10
CA ASN A 297 17.35 7.68 -17.35
C ASN A 297 16.90 9.14 -17.54
N GLY A 298 17.13 10.03 -16.57
CA GLY A 298 16.75 11.44 -16.65
C GLY A 298 15.24 11.70 -16.53
N LEU A 299 14.48 10.74 -16.01
CA LEU A 299 13.05 10.87 -15.75
C LEU A 299 12.82 11.58 -14.41
N GLY A 300 11.79 12.42 -14.37
CA GLY A 300 11.28 13.02 -13.15
C GLY A 300 10.27 12.11 -12.47
N ILE A 301 10.06 12.31 -11.18
CA ILE A 301 9.08 11.58 -10.37
C ILE A 301 8.23 12.60 -9.63
N VAL A 302 6.92 12.55 -9.86
CA VAL A 302 5.92 13.20 -9.01
C VAL A 302 5.18 12.13 -8.23
N THR A 303 4.97 12.40 -6.94
CA THR A 303 4.18 11.53 -6.08
C THR A 303 2.90 12.21 -5.64
N ILE A 304 1.89 11.39 -5.36
CA ILE A 304 0.58 11.82 -4.87
C ILE A 304 0.41 11.21 -3.48
N GLU A 305 0.45 12.05 -2.45
CA GLU A 305 0.14 11.63 -1.08
C GLU A 305 -1.37 11.53 -0.90
N ILE A 306 -1.83 10.38 -0.43
CA ILE A 306 -3.26 10.07 -0.26
C ILE A 306 -3.58 9.92 1.23
N ASP A 307 -4.63 10.60 1.68
CA ASP A 307 -5.29 10.25 2.94
C ASP A 307 -6.06 8.94 2.74
N THR A 308 -5.44 7.82 3.11
CA THR A 308 -6.03 6.49 2.93
C THR A 308 -7.28 6.26 3.77
N SER A 309 -7.53 7.06 4.82
CA SER A 309 -8.77 6.97 5.59
C SER A 309 -9.96 7.61 4.87
N LYS A 310 -9.71 8.65 4.07
CA LYS A 310 -10.74 9.37 3.32
C LYS A 310 -10.76 9.04 1.83
N HIS A 311 -9.73 8.35 1.33
CA HIS A 311 -9.48 8.12 -0.08
C HIS A 311 -9.51 9.42 -0.89
N ARG A 312 -8.67 10.39 -0.50
CA ARG A 312 -8.54 11.69 -1.17
C ARG A 312 -7.09 12.10 -1.30
N VAL A 313 -6.79 12.84 -2.36
CA VAL A 313 -5.49 13.49 -2.52
C VAL A 313 -5.27 14.47 -1.36
N SER A 314 -4.15 14.31 -0.68
CA SER A 314 -3.70 15.20 0.39
C SER A 314 -2.68 16.21 -0.11
N SER A 315 -1.78 15.79 -0.99
CA SER A 315 -0.82 16.68 -1.67
C SER A 315 -0.19 15.99 -2.87
N VAL A 316 0.22 16.80 -3.86
CA VAL A 316 1.05 16.38 -4.98
C VAL A 316 2.40 17.10 -4.90
N TYR A 317 3.51 16.38 -5.02
CA TYR A 317 4.84 16.99 -4.98
C TYR A 317 5.88 16.22 -5.77
N GLU A 318 6.95 16.93 -6.16
CA GLU A 318 8.08 16.36 -6.87
C GLU A 318 9.02 15.63 -5.90
N VAL A 319 9.40 14.41 -6.27
CA VAL A 319 10.37 13.57 -5.56
C VAL A 319 11.73 13.59 -6.25
N LEU A 320 11.73 13.70 -7.58
CA LEU A 320 12.92 13.76 -8.41
C LEU A 320 12.64 14.69 -9.60
N SER A 321 13.49 15.70 -9.79
CA SER A 321 13.45 16.54 -10.99
C SER A 321 14.07 15.81 -12.19
N PRO A 322 13.50 15.93 -13.40
CA PRO A 322 14.00 15.32 -14.62
C PRO A 322 15.25 16.04 -15.13
N LYS A 323 15.96 15.39 -16.05
CA LYS A 323 16.96 16.04 -16.90
C LYS A 323 16.31 16.50 -18.20
N LYS A 324 16.76 17.64 -18.73
CA LYS A 324 16.36 18.10 -20.04
C LYS A 324 16.87 17.15 -21.12
N ASN A 325 15.99 16.68 -21.99
CA ASN A 325 16.27 15.84 -23.14
C ASN A 325 16.44 16.68 -24.41
N GLU A 326 17.16 16.12 -25.38
CA GLU A 326 17.18 16.65 -26.74
C GLU A 326 16.02 16.04 -27.54
N ILE A 327 15.14 16.90 -28.07
CA ILE A 327 14.03 16.47 -28.92
C ILE A 327 14.58 16.09 -30.30
N THR A 328 14.43 14.82 -30.66
CA THR A 328 14.79 14.28 -31.98
C THR A 328 13.59 14.14 -32.90
N ASP A 329 12.38 14.06 -32.34
CA ASP A 329 11.11 14.02 -33.08
C ASP A 329 10.20 15.19 -32.66
N TYR A 330 10.00 16.13 -33.58
CA TYR A 330 9.23 17.36 -33.36
C TYR A 330 7.73 17.22 -33.67
N ASN A 331 7.22 16.01 -33.91
CA ASN A 331 5.81 15.78 -34.19
C ASN A 331 4.91 16.32 -33.06
N LEU A 332 5.24 16.00 -31.81
CA LEU A 332 4.48 16.45 -30.65
C LEU A 332 4.44 17.98 -30.54
N LEU A 333 5.59 18.65 -30.70
CA LEU A 333 5.65 20.11 -30.72
C LEU A 333 4.77 20.71 -31.81
N THR A 334 4.80 20.12 -33.01
CA THR A 334 4.01 20.57 -34.16
C THR A 334 2.51 20.44 -33.90
N GLU A 335 2.09 19.33 -33.26
CA GLU A 335 0.71 19.12 -32.83
C GLU A 335 0.28 20.16 -31.80
N ILE A 336 1.07 20.38 -30.74
CA ILE A 336 0.78 21.39 -29.71
C ILE A 336 0.62 22.77 -30.34
N MET A 337 1.55 23.16 -31.20
CA MET A 337 1.47 24.46 -31.88
C MET A 337 0.21 24.57 -32.74
N ARG A 338 -0.17 23.53 -33.48
CA ARG A 338 -1.36 23.54 -34.32
C ARG A 338 -2.65 23.64 -33.49
N GLU A 339 -2.80 22.77 -32.50
CA GLU A 339 -4.00 22.66 -31.66
C GLU A 339 -4.24 23.91 -30.83
N LYS A 340 -3.18 24.48 -30.25
CA LYS A 340 -3.25 25.72 -29.45
C LYS A 340 -3.20 26.98 -30.32
N HIS A 341 -3.24 26.84 -31.65
CA HIS A 341 -3.14 27.92 -32.62
C HIS A 341 -1.94 28.84 -32.37
N MET A 342 -0.80 28.23 -32.03
CA MET A 342 0.46 28.92 -31.80
C MET A 342 1.22 29.11 -33.10
N GLU A 343 1.82 30.28 -33.26
CA GLU A 343 2.75 30.57 -34.35
C GLU A 343 4.05 31.20 -33.82
N LEU A 344 5.17 30.83 -34.43
CA LEU A 344 6.43 31.56 -34.26
C LEU A 344 6.36 32.81 -35.14
N CYS A 345 6.41 33.98 -34.52
CA CYS A 345 6.46 35.23 -35.26
C CYS A 345 7.79 35.30 -36.05
N PRO A 346 7.77 35.41 -37.39
CA PRO A 346 8.99 35.39 -38.19
C PRO A 346 9.88 36.61 -37.95
N LEU A 347 9.34 37.69 -37.39
CA LEU A 347 10.05 38.95 -37.16
C LEU A 347 10.63 39.05 -35.74
N CYS A 348 9.82 38.82 -34.69
CA CYS A 348 10.29 38.93 -33.30
C CYS A 348 10.69 37.60 -32.67
N ARG A 349 10.52 36.47 -33.38
CA ARG A 349 10.83 35.11 -32.92
C ARG A 349 10.15 34.73 -31.59
N ARG A 350 9.03 35.39 -31.28
CA ARG A 350 8.16 35.10 -30.13
C ARG A 350 7.10 34.08 -30.52
N VAL A 351 6.67 33.26 -29.57
CA VAL A 351 5.53 32.35 -29.72
C VAL A 351 4.26 33.12 -29.37
N VAL A 352 3.34 33.18 -30.34
CA VAL A 352 2.04 33.88 -30.23
C VAL A 352 0.93 32.85 -30.18
N ILE A 353 0.02 32.95 -29.21
CA ILE A 353 -1.13 32.05 -29.07
C ILE A 353 -2.40 32.72 -29.64
N GLY A 354 -2.90 32.19 -30.76
CA GLY A 354 -4.11 32.72 -31.41
C GLY A 354 -4.00 34.16 -31.93
N ALA A 355 -5.12 34.69 -32.42
CA ALA A 355 -5.15 36.04 -33.01
C ALA A 355 -5.12 37.17 -31.96
N GLU A 356 -5.54 36.90 -30.72
CA GLU A 356 -5.73 37.90 -29.66
C GLU A 356 -4.49 38.13 -28.80
N GLU A 357 -3.59 37.15 -28.66
CA GLU A 357 -2.40 37.23 -27.81
C GLU A 357 -1.19 37.85 -28.53
N ARG A 358 -1.44 38.80 -29.44
CA ARG A 358 -0.39 39.59 -30.12
C ARG A 358 0.02 40.85 -29.34
N LYS A 359 -0.44 40.99 -28.08
CA LYS A 359 -0.03 42.08 -27.19
C LYS A 359 1.46 41.92 -26.84
N GLY A 360 2.26 42.93 -27.13
CA GLY A 360 3.72 42.88 -26.94
C GLY A 360 4.52 42.38 -28.15
N CYS A 361 3.88 42.18 -29.32
CA CYS A 361 4.61 42.06 -30.57
C CYS A 361 5.41 43.35 -30.80
N GLY A 362 6.74 43.24 -30.96
CA GLY A 362 7.65 44.40 -31.14
C GLY A 362 7.43 45.19 -32.43
N TRP A 363 6.40 44.84 -33.21
CA TRP A 363 5.99 45.49 -34.46
C TRP A 363 4.46 45.66 -34.50
N LEU A 364 3.85 46.09 -33.39
CA LEU A 364 2.55 46.76 -33.43
C LEU A 364 2.78 48.16 -34.04
N SER A 365 2.03 48.51 -35.08
CA SER A 365 2.08 49.85 -35.67
C SER A 365 1.76 50.88 -34.59
N GLU A 366 2.62 51.89 -34.44
CA GLU A 366 2.43 52.96 -33.44
C GLU A 366 1.12 53.74 -33.65
N LYS A 367 0.55 53.70 -34.86
CA LYS A 367 -0.68 54.44 -35.20
C LYS A 367 -1.96 53.73 -34.82
N ASP A 368 -2.01 52.40 -34.93
CA ASP A 368 -3.25 51.63 -34.81
C ASP A 368 -3.10 50.33 -34.03
N SER A 369 -1.91 50.09 -33.47
CA SER A 369 -1.54 48.85 -32.76
C SER A 369 -1.81 47.59 -33.58
N LYS A 370 -1.85 47.68 -34.92
CA LYS A 370 -2.00 46.48 -35.77
C LYS A 370 -0.66 45.81 -35.98
N CYS A 371 -0.68 44.49 -36.06
CA CYS A 371 0.50 43.69 -36.37
C CYS A 371 1.01 44.02 -37.77
N MET A 372 2.25 44.52 -37.88
CA MET A 372 2.83 44.93 -39.16
C MET A 372 2.98 43.78 -40.17
N LYS A 373 3.11 42.52 -39.72
CA LYS A 373 3.05 41.34 -40.62
C LYS A 373 1.74 41.31 -41.41
N ARG A 374 0.58 41.51 -40.75
CA ARG A 374 -0.72 41.59 -41.44
C ARG A 374 -0.79 42.78 -42.38
N VAL A 375 -0.30 43.94 -41.95
CA VAL A 375 -0.23 45.14 -42.82
C VAL A 375 0.60 44.88 -44.08
N PHE A 376 1.68 44.09 -43.98
CA PHE A 376 2.49 43.68 -45.12
C PHE A 376 1.81 42.62 -45.99
N GLU A 377 1.27 41.56 -45.40
CA GLU A 377 0.55 40.50 -46.11
C GLU A 377 -0.67 41.05 -46.87
N ASP A 378 -1.46 41.92 -46.22
CA ASP A 378 -2.62 42.58 -46.84
C ASP A 378 -2.20 43.51 -47.99
N LYS A 379 -1.02 44.13 -47.92
CA LYS A 379 -0.50 45.02 -48.98
C LYS A 379 0.22 44.31 -50.12
N LEU A 380 0.72 43.09 -49.88
CA LEU A 380 1.40 42.25 -50.88
C LEU A 380 0.42 41.32 -51.62
N ALA A 381 -0.79 41.13 -51.08
CA ALA A 381 -1.88 40.42 -51.74
C ALA A 381 -2.63 41.29 -52.78
N TYR A 382 -2.29 42.57 -52.88
CA TYR A 382 -2.64 43.51 -53.96
C TYR A 382 -1.39 43.85 -54.76
#